data_AF-A0A968NL88-F1
#
_entry.id   AF-A0A968NL88-F1
#
_cell.length_a   1.000
_cell.length_b   1.000
_cell.length_c   1.000
_cell.angle_alpha   90.00
_cell.angle_beta   90.00
_cell.angle_gamma   90.00
#
_symmetry.space_group_name_H-M   'P 1'
#
loop_
_entity.id
_entity.type
_entity.pdbx_description
1 polymer ?
#
loop_
_entity_poly.entity_id
_entity_poly.type
_entity_poly.pdbx_seq_one_letter_code
_entity_poly.pdbx_strand_id
1 'polypeptide(L)'
;MGIVYGENITDESYENLCFPIFETLSTKLAQIKAAPDKIIVIITEQSEIFPDSERKRSKKCPYWQDTCTLQEIFKLYFQKKFTKTKLEFCELKPTINNKGLDDWNNTLSLVQGSLANLEFNSNDTIYVSHQAGTPAISSAIQFMSLAKFGKQVKFLVSSEYNQSYTDIIPSSNYLRAIQLQEAKALLERNMTMLV
;
A
#
# COMPACT_ATOMS: atom_id res chain seq x y z
N MET A 1 -0.88 -2.59 18.64
CA MET A 1 -2.36 -2.69 18.51
C MET A 1 -2.80 -4.08 18.11
N GLY A 2 -2.36 -4.64 16.98
CA GLY A 2 -2.85 -5.94 16.48
C GLY A 2 -2.61 -7.12 17.43
N ILE A 3 -1.50 -7.12 18.17
CA ILE A 3 -1.22 -8.15 19.19
C ILE A 3 -2.17 -8.07 20.40
N VAL A 4 -2.65 -6.87 20.75
CA VAL A 4 -3.48 -6.64 21.96
C VAL A 4 -4.96 -6.70 21.62
N TYR A 5 -5.35 -6.07 20.52
CA TYR A 5 -6.74 -5.93 20.10
C TYR A 5 -7.13 -6.87 18.97
N GLY A 6 -6.21 -7.44 18.18
CA GLY A 6 -6.48 -8.13 16.90
C GLY A 6 -7.77 -8.97 16.85
N GLU A 7 -7.69 -10.24 17.22
CA GLU A 7 -8.85 -11.15 17.21
C GLU A 7 -9.80 -10.94 18.40
N ASN A 8 -9.36 -10.20 19.42
CA ASN A 8 -10.11 -9.99 20.66
C ASN A 8 -10.78 -8.60 20.72
N ILE A 9 -10.94 -7.93 19.58
CA ILE A 9 -11.51 -6.59 19.53
C ILE A 9 -13.00 -6.66 19.87
N THR A 10 -13.38 -5.98 20.95
CA THR A 10 -14.78 -5.76 21.31
C THR A 10 -15.25 -4.43 20.74
N ASP A 11 -16.56 -4.24 20.60
CA ASP A 11 -17.14 -2.96 20.17
C ASP A 11 -16.64 -1.80 21.05
N GLU A 12 -16.62 -1.97 22.37
CA GLU A 12 -16.12 -0.96 23.32
C GLU A 12 -14.65 -0.61 23.09
N SER A 13 -13.79 -1.62 22.87
CA SER A 13 -12.37 -1.36 22.59
C SER A 13 -12.15 -0.72 21.22
N TYR A 14 -13.00 -1.02 20.24
CA TYR A 14 -12.95 -0.46 18.90
C TYR A 14 -13.30 1.03 18.88
N GLU A 15 -14.33 1.45 19.62
CA GLU A 15 -14.75 2.86 19.67
C GLU A 15 -13.67 3.80 20.26
N ASN A 16 -12.67 3.24 20.94
CA ASN A 16 -11.51 3.97 21.42
C ASN A 16 -10.38 4.11 20.38
N LEU A 17 -10.50 3.44 19.22
CA LEU A 17 -9.51 3.52 18.14
C LEU A 17 -9.81 4.70 17.22
N CYS A 18 -8.75 5.43 16.87
CA CYS A 18 -8.83 6.51 15.89
C CYS A 18 -7.90 6.20 14.71
N PHE A 19 -8.39 6.42 13.50
CA PHE A 19 -7.63 6.23 12.26
C PHE A 19 -7.59 7.52 11.43
N PRO A 20 -6.82 8.55 11.84
CA PRO A 20 -6.86 9.88 11.21
C PRO A 20 -6.59 9.85 9.70
N ILE A 21 -5.59 9.07 9.26
CA ILE A 21 -5.29 8.89 7.83
C ILE A 21 -6.49 8.27 7.11
N PHE A 22 -7.02 7.16 7.59
CA PHE A 22 -8.15 6.52 6.88
C PHE A 22 -9.41 7.39 6.90
N GLU A 23 -9.66 8.14 7.97
CA GLU A 23 -10.79 9.07 8.05
C GLU A 23 -10.69 10.19 7.02
N THR A 24 -9.52 10.81 6.91
CA THR A 24 -9.29 11.88 5.92
C THR A 24 -9.38 11.36 4.50
N LEU A 25 -8.77 10.22 4.20
CA LEU A 25 -8.84 9.57 2.88
C LEU A 25 -10.29 9.22 2.52
N SER A 26 -11.02 8.59 3.45
CA SER A 26 -12.41 8.19 3.25
C SER A 26 -13.33 9.40 3.04
N THR A 27 -13.12 10.47 3.81
CA THR A 27 -13.86 11.72 3.64
C THR A 27 -13.63 12.34 2.27
N LYS A 28 -12.38 12.37 1.78
CA LYS A 28 -12.06 12.89 0.45
C LYS A 28 -12.75 12.08 -0.65
N LEU A 29 -12.74 10.74 -0.56
CA LEU A 29 -13.45 9.86 -1.51
C LEU A 29 -14.96 10.11 -1.52
N ALA A 30 -15.56 10.31 -0.34
CA ALA A 30 -16.98 10.63 -0.23
C ALA A 30 -17.33 12.00 -0.85
N GLN A 31 -16.49 13.02 -0.66
CA GLN A 31 -16.71 14.37 -1.23
C GLN A 31 -16.75 14.37 -2.75
N ILE A 32 -15.89 13.57 -3.40
CA ILE A 32 -15.89 13.42 -4.86
C ILE A 32 -16.91 12.38 -5.35
N LYS A 33 -17.79 11.88 -4.47
CA LYS A 33 -18.78 10.83 -4.74
C LYS A 33 -18.17 9.58 -5.37
N ALA A 34 -16.92 9.28 -5.05
CA ALA A 34 -16.20 8.11 -5.53
C ALA A 34 -16.14 7.05 -4.43
N ALA A 35 -17.30 6.49 -4.08
CA ALA A 35 -17.33 5.30 -3.24
C ALA A 35 -16.64 4.16 -4.01
N PRO A 36 -15.60 3.53 -3.46
CA PRO A 36 -14.85 2.50 -4.17
C PRO A 36 -15.68 1.22 -4.30
N ASP A 37 -15.67 0.57 -5.45
CA ASP A 37 -16.26 -0.77 -5.61
C ASP A 37 -15.42 -1.84 -4.90
N LYS A 38 -14.10 -1.62 -4.85
CA LYS A 38 -13.12 -2.50 -4.21
C LYS A 38 -12.09 -1.69 -3.43
N ILE A 39 -11.77 -2.12 -2.21
CA ILE A 39 -10.63 -1.66 -1.42
C ILE A 39 -9.67 -2.84 -1.26
N ILE A 40 -8.40 -2.61 -1.57
CA ILE A 40 -7.32 -3.57 -1.38
C ILE A 40 -6.39 -2.99 -0.33
N VAL A 41 -6.25 -3.70 0.80
CA VAL A 41 -5.36 -3.30 1.88
C VAL A 41 -4.10 -4.13 1.80
N ILE A 42 -2.96 -3.45 1.70
CA ILE A 42 -1.66 -4.11 1.66
C ILE A 42 -1.14 -4.20 3.09
N ILE A 43 -0.92 -5.43 3.54
CA ILE A 43 -0.43 -5.77 4.88
C ILE A 43 0.89 -6.54 4.77
N THR A 44 1.64 -6.57 5.86
CA THR A 44 2.98 -7.14 5.93
C THR A 44 2.98 -8.35 6.84
N GLU A 45 3.73 -9.38 6.47
CA GLU A 45 3.92 -10.58 7.28
C GLU A 45 5.34 -11.13 7.11
N GLN A 46 6.23 -10.80 8.05
CA GLN A 46 7.66 -11.08 7.99
C GLN A 46 8.11 -12.16 8.99
N SER A 47 7.22 -12.89 9.66
CA SER A 47 7.63 -13.84 10.70
C SER A 47 8.56 -14.95 10.19
N GLU A 48 8.48 -15.26 8.89
CA GLU A 48 9.28 -16.29 8.24
C GLU A 48 10.73 -15.88 7.93
N ILE A 49 11.10 -14.60 8.03
CA ILE A 49 12.49 -14.19 7.76
C ILE A 49 13.43 -14.48 8.94
N PHE A 50 12.87 -14.71 10.12
CA PHE A 50 13.64 -15.02 11.31
C PHE A 50 13.79 -16.53 11.49
N PRO A 51 15.00 -17.02 11.82
CA PRO A 51 15.16 -18.39 12.25
C PRO A 51 14.35 -18.66 13.53
N ASP A 52 13.90 -19.89 13.73
CA ASP A 52 13.01 -20.28 14.85
C ASP A 52 13.52 -19.85 16.23
N SER A 53 14.85 -19.86 16.41
CA SER A 53 15.53 -19.40 17.63
C SER A 53 15.28 -17.93 17.97
N GLU A 54 15.02 -17.08 16.96
CA GLU A 54 14.87 -15.64 17.11
C GLU A 54 13.41 -15.16 17.00
N ARG A 55 12.51 -15.99 16.45
CA ARG A 55 11.07 -15.66 16.28
C ARG A 55 10.38 -15.19 17.57
N LYS A 56 10.76 -15.73 18.74
CA LYS A 56 10.18 -15.28 20.02
C LYS A 56 10.64 -13.89 20.44
N ARG A 57 11.88 -13.50 20.08
CA ARG A 57 12.45 -12.19 20.39
C ARG A 57 11.92 -11.15 19.41
N SER A 58 11.77 -11.50 18.12
CA SER A 58 11.20 -10.60 17.11
C SER A 58 9.75 -10.24 17.41
N LYS A 59 8.91 -11.19 17.87
CA LYS A 59 7.51 -10.92 18.29
C LYS A 59 7.36 -9.87 19.41
N LYS A 60 8.41 -9.64 20.20
CA LYS A 60 8.43 -8.63 21.27
C LYS A 60 9.12 -7.34 20.86
N CYS A 61 9.63 -7.25 19.64
CA CYS A 61 10.34 -6.09 19.15
C CYS A 61 9.34 -4.96 18.84
N PRO A 62 9.43 -3.80 19.50
CA PRO A 62 8.53 -2.69 19.25
C PRO A 62 8.71 -2.08 17.84
N TYR A 63 9.88 -2.28 17.24
CA TYR A 63 10.22 -1.79 15.90
C TYR A 63 9.73 -2.71 14.78
N TRP A 64 9.34 -3.94 15.11
CA TRP A 64 9.03 -5.00 14.13
C TRP A 64 7.69 -5.63 14.49
N GLN A 65 6.62 -5.03 13.98
CA GLN A 65 5.25 -5.54 14.13
C GLN A 65 4.60 -5.67 12.76
N ASP A 66 4.28 -6.91 12.40
CA ASP A 66 3.59 -7.23 11.17
C ASP A 66 2.16 -6.70 11.18
N THR A 67 1.80 -6.00 10.10
CA THR A 67 0.47 -5.38 9.97
C THR A 67 -0.62 -6.39 9.65
N CYS A 68 -0.29 -7.65 9.33
CA CYS A 68 -1.26 -8.75 9.21
C CYS A 68 -2.10 -8.91 10.50
N THR A 69 -1.51 -8.64 11.66
CA THR A 69 -2.21 -8.69 12.96
C THR A 69 -3.30 -7.62 13.12
N LEU A 70 -3.34 -6.62 12.23
CA LEU A 70 -4.35 -5.55 12.21
C LEU A 70 -5.52 -5.84 11.27
N GLN A 71 -5.53 -7.00 10.59
CA GLN A 71 -6.50 -7.30 9.54
C GLN A 71 -7.96 -7.16 10.00
N GLU A 72 -8.33 -7.76 11.13
CA GLU A 72 -9.72 -7.68 11.62
C GLU A 72 -10.11 -6.25 12.04
N ILE A 73 -9.16 -5.48 12.57
CA ILE A 73 -9.37 -4.07 12.90
C ILE A 73 -9.68 -3.26 11.63
N PHE A 74 -8.89 -3.45 10.58
CA PHE A 74 -9.11 -2.77 9.29
C PHE A 74 -10.39 -3.22 8.62
N LYS A 75 -10.73 -4.50 8.72
CA LYS A 75 -11.98 -5.05 8.21
C LYS A 75 -13.19 -4.38 8.85
N LEU A 76 -13.22 -4.28 10.18
CA LEU A 76 -14.27 -3.54 10.90
C LEU A 76 -14.34 -2.08 10.45
N TYR A 77 -13.19 -1.42 10.33
CA TYR A 77 -13.13 -0.03 9.88
C TYR A 77 -13.74 0.17 8.49
N PHE A 78 -13.24 -0.55 7.49
CA PHE A 78 -13.68 -0.38 6.11
C PHE A 78 -15.13 -0.85 5.91
N GLN A 79 -15.60 -1.87 6.61
CA GLN A 79 -16.98 -2.31 6.52
C GLN A 79 -17.97 -1.31 7.15
N LYS A 80 -17.61 -0.69 8.29
CA LYS A 80 -18.41 0.39 8.88
C LYS A 80 -18.48 1.61 7.95
N LYS A 81 -17.38 1.96 7.28
CA LYS A 81 -17.29 3.15 6.41
C LYS A 81 -17.86 2.93 5.00
N PHE A 82 -17.67 1.73 4.45
CA PHE A 82 -17.96 1.38 3.06
C PHE A 82 -18.75 0.05 2.98
N THR A 83 -20.03 0.10 3.33
CA THR A 83 -20.88 -1.09 3.52
C THR A 83 -21.10 -1.94 2.26
N LYS A 84 -20.89 -1.38 1.07
CA LYS A 84 -21.11 -2.06 -0.23
C LYS A 84 -19.81 -2.40 -0.96
N THR A 85 -18.66 -2.10 -0.37
CA THR A 85 -17.37 -2.23 -1.03
C THR A 85 -16.77 -3.60 -0.78
N LYS A 86 -16.22 -4.22 -1.82
CA LYS A 86 -15.46 -5.47 -1.68
C LYS A 86 -14.12 -5.16 -1.01
N LEU A 87 -13.84 -5.80 0.12
CA LEU A 87 -12.57 -5.67 0.83
C LEU A 87 -11.69 -6.89 0.55
N GLU A 88 -10.47 -6.65 0.09
CA GLU A 88 -9.43 -7.68 -0.12
C GLU A 88 -8.17 -7.28 0.65
N PHE A 89 -7.45 -8.29 1.16
CA PHE A 89 -6.15 -8.11 1.81
C PHE A 89 -5.07 -8.75 0.94
N CYS A 90 -3.97 -8.03 0.80
CA CYS A 90 -2.79 -8.50 0.09
C CYS A 90 -1.60 -8.51 1.04
N GLU A 91 -1.12 -9.70 1.36
CA GLU A 91 0.03 -9.89 2.26
C GLU A 91 1.35 -9.83 1.49
N LEU A 92 2.23 -8.93 1.91
CA LEU A 92 3.64 -8.92 1.52
C LEU A 92 4.42 -9.83 2.46
N LYS A 93 4.72 -11.04 1.97
CA LYS A 93 5.37 -12.10 2.74
C LYS A 93 6.74 -12.47 2.14
N PRO A 94 7.85 -11.91 2.65
CA PRO A 94 9.18 -12.37 2.28
C PRO A 94 9.40 -13.83 2.70
N THR A 95 10.11 -14.60 1.87
CA THR A 95 10.43 -16.02 2.12
C THR A 95 11.74 -16.18 2.90
N ILE A 96 11.94 -17.37 3.49
CA ILE A 96 13.22 -17.79 4.09
C ILE A 96 14.39 -17.49 3.14
N ASN A 97 15.46 -16.88 3.68
CA ASN A 97 16.66 -16.39 3.00
C ASN A 97 16.52 -15.10 2.17
N ASN A 98 15.32 -14.54 2.01
CA ASN A 98 15.18 -13.20 1.45
C ASN A 98 15.43 -12.15 2.54
N LYS A 99 15.94 -11.01 2.10
CA LYS A 99 16.09 -9.84 2.96
C LYS A 99 14.70 -9.35 3.39
N GLY A 100 14.59 -8.71 4.56
CA GLY A 100 13.30 -8.16 5.04
C GLY A 100 12.72 -7.08 4.13
N LEU A 101 11.55 -6.54 4.50
CA LEU A 101 10.83 -5.51 3.73
C LEU A 101 11.52 -4.12 3.70
N ASP A 102 12.68 -4.00 4.38
CA ASP A 102 13.56 -2.83 4.31
C ASP A 102 14.57 -2.92 3.15
N ASP A 103 14.78 -4.10 2.54
CA ASP A 103 15.58 -4.19 1.32
C ASP A 103 14.77 -3.78 0.10
N TRP A 104 15.25 -2.75 -0.58
CA TRP A 104 14.58 -2.15 -1.73
C TRP A 104 14.25 -3.17 -2.83
N ASN A 105 15.21 -3.97 -3.27
CA ASN A 105 15.04 -4.86 -4.42
C ASN A 105 14.05 -5.99 -4.10
N ASN A 106 14.13 -6.54 -2.89
CA ASN A 106 13.22 -7.59 -2.46
C ASN A 106 11.79 -7.05 -2.30
N THR A 107 11.64 -5.89 -1.64
CA THR A 107 10.33 -5.24 -1.48
C THR A 107 9.70 -4.87 -2.81
N LEU A 108 10.50 -4.34 -3.75
CA LEU A 108 10.04 -4.03 -5.10
C LEU A 108 9.49 -5.28 -5.80
N SER A 109 10.23 -6.40 -5.74
CA SER A 109 9.86 -7.66 -6.38
C SER A 109 8.58 -8.26 -5.76
N LEU A 110 8.47 -8.23 -4.43
CA LEU A 110 7.27 -8.69 -3.72
C LEU A 110 6.04 -7.86 -4.09
N VAL A 111 6.16 -6.54 -4.05
CA VAL A 111 5.08 -5.62 -4.44
C VAL A 111 4.69 -5.84 -5.89
N GLN A 112 5.65 -6.02 -6.79
CA GLN A 112 5.39 -6.29 -8.20
C GLN A 112 4.56 -7.59 -8.37
N GLY A 113 4.97 -8.67 -7.71
CA GLY A 113 4.25 -9.95 -7.76
C GLY A 113 2.84 -9.85 -7.19
N SER A 114 2.69 -9.18 -6.04
CA SER A 114 1.39 -8.92 -5.41
C SER A 114 0.46 -8.12 -6.32
N LEU A 115 0.94 -7.01 -6.89
CA LEU A 115 0.14 -6.20 -7.79
C LEU A 115 -0.15 -6.92 -9.10
N ALA A 116 0.75 -7.76 -9.62
CA ALA A 116 0.57 -8.50 -10.87
C ALA A 116 -0.69 -9.39 -10.84
N ASN A 117 -1.00 -9.98 -9.69
CA ASN A 117 -2.15 -10.85 -9.48
C ASN A 117 -3.50 -10.10 -9.40
N LEU A 118 -3.48 -8.78 -9.34
CA LEU A 118 -4.70 -7.97 -9.26
C LEU A 118 -5.26 -7.70 -10.66
N GLU A 119 -6.53 -8.04 -10.85
CA GLU A 119 -7.27 -7.76 -12.08
C GLU A 119 -8.14 -6.50 -11.94
N PHE A 120 -8.03 -5.61 -12.93
CA PHE A 120 -8.77 -4.36 -13.05
C PHE A 120 -9.20 -4.16 -14.50
N ASN A 121 -10.34 -3.52 -14.71
CA ASN A 121 -10.79 -3.13 -16.05
C ASN A 121 -10.00 -1.89 -16.50
N SER A 122 -9.80 -1.75 -17.81
CA SER A 122 -9.07 -0.61 -18.40
C SER A 122 -9.68 0.77 -18.11
N ASN A 123 -10.94 0.81 -17.69
CA ASN A 123 -11.70 2.03 -17.41
C ASN A 123 -11.77 2.33 -15.91
N ASP A 124 -11.19 1.48 -15.06
CA ASP A 124 -11.21 1.68 -13.62
C ASP A 124 -10.35 2.90 -13.26
N THR A 125 -10.81 3.66 -12.27
CA THR A 125 -9.96 4.67 -11.61
C THR A 125 -9.34 4.04 -10.38
N ILE A 126 -8.02 3.99 -10.32
CA ILE A 126 -7.28 3.34 -9.24
C ILE A 126 -6.72 4.41 -8.31
N TYR A 127 -7.29 4.52 -7.12
CA TYR A 127 -6.76 5.39 -6.07
C TYR A 127 -5.68 4.66 -5.27
N VAL A 128 -4.49 5.26 -5.17
CA VAL A 128 -3.35 4.67 -4.45
C VAL A 128 -2.98 5.56 -3.29
N SER A 129 -3.08 5.04 -2.07
CA SER A 129 -2.47 5.64 -0.89
C SER A 129 -1.20 4.89 -0.53
N HIS A 130 -0.11 5.62 -0.33
CA HIS A 130 1.21 5.05 -0.01
C HIS A 130 1.77 5.57 1.33
N GLN A 131 1.04 6.40 2.08
CA GLN A 131 1.61 7.17 3.20
C GLN A 131 1.69 6.40 4.53
N ALA A 132 1.20 5.16 4.59
CA ALA A 132 1.11 4.39 5.83
C ALA A 132 2.04 3.15 5.84
N GLY A 133 3.15 3.18 5.09
CA GLY A 133 4.12 2.10 4.99
C GLY A 133 5.54 2.54 5.31
N THR A 134 6.48 1.59 5.33
CA THR A 134 7.91 1.92 5.34
C THR A 134 8.29 2.63 4.04
N PRO A 135 9.33 3.48 4.02
CA PRO A 135 9.75 4.18 2.80
C PRO A 135 9.96 3.25 1.59
N ALA A 136 10.47 2.03 1.81
CA ALA A 136 10.66 1.02 0.77
C ALA A 136 9.32 0.53 0.20
N ILE A 137 8.36 0.16 1.05
CA ILE A 137 7.03 -0.31 0.62
C ILE A 137 6.28 0.83 -0.09
N SER A 138 6.25 2.02 0.51
CA SER A 138 5.57 3.19 -0.03
C SER A 138 6.07 3.55 -1.43
N SER A 139 7.39 3.55 -1.61
CA SER A 139 8.01 3.85 -2.90
C SER A 139 7.73 2.73 -3.92
N ALA A 140 7.87 1.46 -3.52
CA ALA A 140 7.58 0.33 -4.40
C ALA A 140 6.13 0.32 -4.89
N ILE A 141 5.16 0.60 -4.01
CA ILE A 141 3.75 0.74 -4.37
C ILE A 141 3.55 1.87 -5.37
N GLN A 142 4.14 3.04 -5.10
CA GLN A 142 4.03 4.18 -6.00
C GLN A 142 4.54 3.85 -7.42
N PHE A 143 5.74 3.28 -7.51
CA PHE A 143 6.34 2.93 -8.80
C PHE A 143 5.60 1.80 -9.52
N MET A 144 5.29 0.71 -8.82
CA MET A 144 4.67 -0.47 -9.43
C MET A 144 3.21 -0.22 -9.81
N SER A 145 2.47 0.58 -9.05
CA SER A 145 1.13 1.01 -9.47
C SER A 145 1.18 1.84 -10.75
N LEU A 146 2.13 2.78 -10.89
CA LEU A 146 2.28 3.56 -12.12
C LEU A 146 2.70 2.68 -13.30
N ALA A 147 3.65 1.78 -13.09
CA ALA A 147 4.12 0.87 -14.12
C ALA A 147 3.01 -0.05 -14.63
N LYS A 148 2.18 -0.60 -13.73
CA LYS A 148 1.11 -1.54 -14.09
C LYS A 148 -0.14 -0.85 -14.63
N PHE A 149 -0.57 0.25 -14.02
CA PHE A 149 -1.89 0.84 -14.28
C PHE A 149 -1.84 2.19 -15.01
N GLY A 150 -0.67 2.82 -15.07
CA GLY A 150 -0.42 4.04 -15.83
C GLY A 150 -1.39 5.17 -15.48
N LYS A 151 -2.10 5.66 -16.51
CA LYS A 151 -3.02 6.81 -16.39
C LYS A 151 -4.25 6.55 -15.51
N GLN A 152 -4.57 5.29 -15.22
CA GLN A 152 -5.68 4.92 -14.33
C GLN A 152 -5.39 5.33 -12.87
N VAL A 153 -4.11 5.50 -12.51
CA VAL A 153 -3.69 5.83 -11.15
C VAL A 153 -4.02 7.29 -10.81
N LYS A 154 -4.54 7.48 -9.61
CA LYS A 154 -4.58 8.76 -8.91
C LYS A 154 -4.05 8.55 -7.49
N PHE A 155 -3.08 9.35 -7.07
CA PHE A 155 -2.55 9.24 -5.72
C PHE A 155 -3.46 9.95 -4.74
N LEU A 156 -3.91 9.22 -3.72
CA LEU A 156 -4.70 9.77 -2.63
C LEU A 156 -3.76 10.04 -1.47
N VAL A 157 -3.48 11.31 -1.22
CA VAL A 157 -2.59 11.78 -0.16
C VAL A 157 -3.40 12.47 0.93
N SER A 158 -2.96 12.34 2.17
CA SER A 158 -3.54 12.88 3.38
C SER A 158 -2.48 13.62 4.19
N SER A 159 -2.94 14.53 5.04
CA SER A 159 -2.15 15.14 6.09
C SER A 159 -2.89 14.98 7.41
N GLU A 160 -2.24 14.36 8.39
CA GLU A 160 -2.79 14.21 9.74
C GLU A 160 -2.95 15.56 10.45
N TYR A 161 -2.08 16.53 10.14
CA TYR A 161 -2.07 17.85 10.77
C TYR A 161 -3.10 18.81 10.19
N ASN A 162 -3.42 18.68 8.90
CA ASN A 162 -4.35 19.58 8.23
C ASN A 162 -5.13 18.86 7.12
N GLN A 163 -6.41 18.61 7.39
CA GLN A 163 -7.30 17.92 6.47
C GLN A 163 -7.41 18.61 5.10
N SER A 164 -7.22 19.93 5.02
CA SER A 164 -7.24 20.67 3.75
C SER A 164 -6.10 20.31 2.80
N TYR A 165 -5.03 19.65 3.29
CA TYR A 165 -3.94 19.13 2.47
C TYR A 165 -4.17 17.70 1.99
N THR A 166 -5.32 17.11 2.33
CA THR A 166 -5.73 15.82 1.75
C THR A 166 -6.16 16.04 0.31
N ASP A 167 -5.48 15.39 -0.62
CA ASP A 167 -5.69 15.64 -2.03
C ASP A 167 -5.54 14.42 -2.93
N ILE A 168 -6.01 14.59 -4.17
CA ILE A 168 -5.92 13.59 -5.22
C ILE A 168 -4.99 14.12 -6.29
N ILE A 169 -3.80 13.52 -6.37
CA ILE A 169 -2.78 13.91 -7.34
C ILE A 169 -2.91 13.02 -8.58
N PRO A 170 -3.11 13.59 -9.79
CA PRO A 170 -3.19 12.80 -11.00
C PRO A 170 -1.83 12.14 -11.33
N SER A 171 -1.86 10.91 -11.86
CA SER A 171 -0.65 10.19 -12.27
C SER A 171 0.16 10.87 -13.36
N SER A 172 -0.45 11.77 -14.14
CA SER A 172 0.19 12.47 -15.26
C SER A 172 1.50 13.17 -14.88
N ASN A 173 1.60 13.70 -13.66
CA ASN A 173 2.81 14.38 -13.19
C ASN A 173 3.99 13.41 -13.00
N TYR A 174 3.73 12.20 -12.50
CA TYR A 174 4.76 11.18 -12.26
C TYR A 174 5.05 10.37 -13.53
N LEU A 175 4.00 9.93 -14.22
CA LEU A 175 4.12 9.09 -15.42
C LEU A 175 4.90 9.81 -16.52
N ARG A 176 4.72 11.13 -16.67
CA ARG A 176 5.47 11.94 -17.64
C ARG A 176 6.98 11.87 -17.40
N ALA A 177 7.42 11.94 -16.15
CA ALA A 177 8.84 11.87 -15.82
C ALA A 177 9.44 10.49 -16.14
N ILE A 178 8.70 9.42 -15.83
CA ILE A 178 9.09 8.04 -16.15
C ILE A 178 9.22 7.85 -17.67
N GLN A 179 8.19 8.24 -18.42
CA GLN A 179 8.17 8.12 -19.89
C GLN A 179 9.31 8.94 -20.54
N LEU A 180 9.61 10.12 -20.00
CA LEU A 180 10.71 10.94 -20.48
C LEU A 180 12.07 10.28 -20.25
N GLN A 181 12.26 9.60 -19.11
CA GLN A 181 13.49 8.87 -18.83
C GLN A 181 13.63 7.61 -19.70
N GLU A 182 12.54 6.88 -19.95
CA GLU A 182 12.53 5.75 -20.89
C GLU A 182 12.87 6.20 -22.32
N ALA A 183 12.27 7.31 -22.78
CA ALA A 183 12.57 7.87 -24.09
C ALA A 183 14.05 8.23 -24.23
N LYS A 184 14.66 8.83 -23.21
CA LYS A 184 16.11 9.13 -23.19
C LYS A 184 16.95 7.85 -23.29
N ALA A 185 16.65 6.84 -22.47
CA ALA A 185 17.38 5.57 -22.48
C ALA A 185 17.27 4.84 -23.83
N LEU A 186 16.12 4.92 -24.51
CA LEU A 186 15.94 4.37 -25.85
C LEU A 186 16.78 5.10 -26.90
N LEU A 187 16.84 6.44 -26.84
CA LEU A 187 17.67 7.25 -27.73
C LEU A 187 19.16 6.95 -27.53
N GLU A 188 19.61 6.85 -26.28
CA GLU A 188 21.00 6.49 -25.95
C GLU A 188 21.37 5.12 -26.53
N ARG A 189 20.55 4.08 -26.31
CA ARG A 189 20.80 2.73 -26.86
C ARG A 189 20.90 2.71 -28.38
N ASN A 190 20.04 3.47 -29.06
CA ASN A 190 20.06 3.55 -30.51
C ASN A 190 21.27 4.35 -31.05
N MET A 191 21.73 5.37 -30.33
CA MET A 191 22.97 6.08 -30.67
C MET A 191 24.21 5.21 -30.44
N THR A 192 24.25 4.39 -29.38
CA THR A 192 25.37 3.47 -29.12
C THR A 192 25.48 2.32 -30.12
N MET A 193 24.39 1.94 -30.79
CA MET A 193 24.42 0.92 -31.86
C MET A 193 24.85 1.47 -33.23
N LEU A 194 25.00 2.80 -33.39
CA LEU A 194 25.39 3.45 -34.64
C LEU A 194 26.88 3.87 -34.67
N VAL A 195 27.67 3.48 -33.65
CA VAL A 195 29.12 3.74 -33.53
C VAL A 195 29.85 2.42 -33.43
#